data_AF-A0AAE9N8B5-F1
#
_entry.id   AF-A0AAE9N8B5-F1
#
_cell.length_a   1.000
_cell.length_b   1.000
_cell.length_c   1.000
_cell.angle_alpha   90.00
_cell.angle_beta   90.00
_cell.angle_gamma   90.00
#
_symmetry.space_group_name_H-M   'P 1'
#
loop_
_entity.id
_entity.type
_entity.pdbx_description
1 polymer ?
#
loop_
_entity_poly.entity_id
_entity_poly.type
_entity_poly.pdbx_seq_one_letter_code
_entity_poly.pdbx_strand_id
1 'polypeptide(L)' 'MRLLALELILSLLDVRGHIPRFDDFRPTPVAPAPAGTARALAAIIAVFAVLSLAVWATVWLAVQLI' A
#
# COMPACT_ATOMS: atom_id res chain seq x y z
N MET A 1 -15.53 -3.46 -15.02
CA MET A 1 -14.44 -4.30 -14.45
C MET A 1 -13.82 -3.54 -13.30
N ARG A 2 -13.81 -4.10 -12.09
CA ARG A 2 -13.33 -3.41 -10.88
C ARG A 2 -11.82 -3.63 -10.76
N LEU A 3 -11.03 -2.55 -10.69
CA LEU A 3 -9.58 -2.61 -10.52
C LEU A 3 -9.25 -2.87 -9.05
N LEU A 4 -9.49 -4.09 -8.59
CA LEU A 4 -9.33 -4.51 -7.19
C LEU A 4 -7.95 -4.18 -6.62
N ALA A 5 -6.90 -4.35 -7.42
CA ALA A 5 -5.54 -4.01 -7.03
C ALA A 5 -5.36 -2.50 -6.80
N LEU A 6 -5.96 -1.66 -7.66
CA LEU A 6 -5.90 -0.20 -7.53
C LEU A 6 -6.69 0.27 -6.30
N GLU A 7 -7.88 -0.29 -6.07
CA GLU A 7 -8.67 -0.02 -4.86
C GLU A 7 -7.94 -0.43 -3.58
N LEU A 8 -7.30 -1.61 -3.60
CA LEU A 8 -6.49 -2.10 -2.48
C LEU A 8 -5.31 -1.16 -2.20
N ILE A 9 -4.60 -0.71 -3.24
CA ILE A 9 -3.49 0.23 -3.12
C ILE A 9 -3.98 1.58 -2.56
N LEU A 10 -5.07 2.14 -3.10
CA LEU A 10 -5.62 3.41 -2.63
C LEU A 10 -6.15 3.34 -1.19
N SER A 11 -6.65 2.17 -0.77
CA SER A 11 -7.11 1.91 0.60
C SER A 11 -5.94 1.73 1.57
N LEU A 12 -4.90 0.96 1.20
CA LEU A 12 -3.67 0.79 2.00
C LEU A 12 -2.92 2.11 2.14
N LEU A 13 -2.86 2.85 1.05
CA LEU A 13 -2.31 4.17 1.00
C LEU A 13 -3.31 5.21 1.49
N ASP A 14 -4.41 4.83 2.15
CA ASP A 14 -5.43 5.67 2.83
C ASP A 14 -5.70 7.02 2.12
N VAL A 15 -5.77 6.98 0.78
CA VAL A 15 -5.99 8.14 -0.10
C VAL A 15 -7.46 8.57 -0.04
N ARG A 16 -8.36 7.61 0.20
CA ARG A 16 -9.80 7.88 0.34
C ARG A 16 -10.20 8.38 1.74
N GLY A 17 -9.25 8.44 2.67
CA GLY A 17 -9.47 8.85 4.04
C GLY A 17 -10.24 7.80 4.83
N HIS A 18 -9.80 7.56 6.06
CA HIS A 18 -10.58 6.88 7.06
C HIS A 18 -11.88 7.68 7.32
N ILE A 19 -13.04 7.18 6.89
CA ILE A 19 -14.34 7.74 7.28
C ILE A 19 -14.58 7.31 8.73
N PRO A 20 -14.52 8.24 9.71
CA PRO A 20 -14.74 7.88 11.10
C PRO A 20 -16.15 7.31 11.27
N ARG A 21 -16.28 6.18 11.96
CA ARG A 21 -17.58 5.63 12.34
C ARG A 21 -18.17 6.47 13.48
N PHE A 22 -19.48 6.41 13.63
CA PHE A 22 -20.19 7.23 14.62
C PHE A 22 -19.70 6.99 16.07
N ASP A 23 -19.17 5.79 16.35
CA ASP A 23 -18.58 5.44 17.65
C ASP A 23 -17.19 6.08 17.91
N ASP A 24 -16.51 6.55 16.85
CA ASP A 24 -15.19 7.19 16.94
C ASP A 24 -15.28 8.65 17.43
N PHE A 25 -16.48 9.22 17.52
CA PHE A 25 -16.72 10.57 18.07
C PHE A 25 -16.77 10.62 19.59
N ARG A 26 -16.61 9.48 20.28
CA ARG A 26 -16.47 9.49 21.74
C ARG A 26 -15.16 10.20 22.07
N PRO A 27 -15.12 11.12 23.06
CA PRO A 27 -13.89 11.78 23.48
C PRO A 27 -13.02 10.79 24.25
N THR A 28 -12.47 9.81 23.53
CA THR A 28 -11.41 8.93 23.98
C THR A 28 -10.10 9.64 23.66
N PRO A 29 -9.17 9.79 24.62
CA PRO A 29 -7.82 10.26 24.34
C PRO A 29 -7.11 9.18 23.50
N VAL A 30 -7.38 9.16 22.20
CA VAL A 30 -6.61 8.38 21.25
C VAL A 30 -5.37 9.21 20.98
N ALA A 31 -4.25 8.84 21.62
CA ALA A 31 -2.96 9.23 21.10
C ALA A 31 -2.95 8.81 19.62
N PRO A 32 -2.74 9.74 18.66
CA PRO A 32 -2.79 9.38 17.25
C PRO A 32 -1.83 8.22 17.04
N ALA A 33 -2.37 7.05 16.67
CA ALA A 33 -1.53 5.93 16.28
C ALA A 33 -0.62 6.42 15.15
N PRO A 34 0.64 5.94 15.05
CA PRO A 34 1.59 6.39 14.04
C PRO A 34 1.22 5.83 12.66
N ALA A 35 0.03 6.16 12.17
CA ALA A 35 -0.53 5.75 10.89
C ALA A 35 0.36 6.21 9.73
N GLY A 36 1.06 7.33 9.89
CA GLY A 36 2.04 7.83 8.91
C GLY A 36 3.23 6.88 8.71
N THR A 37 3.77 6.30 9.78
CA THR A 37 4.96 5.44 9.71
C THR A 37 4.65 4.10 9.08
N ALA A 38 3.52 3.48 9.45
CA ALA A 38 3.08 2.22 8.87
C ALA A 38 2.76 2.38 7.37
N ARG A 39 2.14 3.49 6.98
CA ARG A 39 1.81 3.82 5.58
C ARG A 39 3.04 4.10 4.74
N ALA A 40 4.01 4.85 5.28
CA ALA A 40 5.30 5.07 4.63
C ALA A 40 6.05 3.75 4.42
N LEU A 41 6.07 2.88 5.43
CA LEU A 41 6.71 1.57 5.32
C LEU A 41 6.02 0.69 4.27
N ALA A 42 4.68 0.66 4.25
CA ALA A 42 3.92 -0.08 3.25
C ALA A 42 4.22 0.41 1.81
N ALA A 43 4.31 1.73 1.61
CA ALA A 43 4.66 2.30 0.32
C ALA A 43 6.08 1.92 -0.12
N ILE A 44 7.05 1.97 0.80
CA ILE A 44 8.45 1.57 0.54
C ILE A 44 8.51 0.09 0.13
N ILE A 45 7.83 -0.80 0.87
CA ILE A 45 7.78 -2.23 0.56
C ILE A 45 7.17 -2.46 -0.83
N ALA A 46 6.07 -1.76 -1.16
CA ALA A 46 5.43 -1.88 -2.46
C ALA A 46 6.36 -1.48 -3.61
N VAL A 47 7.11 -0.38 -3.46
CA VAL A 47 8.11 0.06 -4.45
C VAL A 47 9.19 -1.01 -4.63
N PHE A 48 9.77 -1.53 -3.54
CA PHE A 48 10.79 -2.58 -3.62
C PHE A 48 10.27 -3.86 -4.27
N ALA A 49 9.04 -4.28 -3.97
CA ALA A 49 8.44 -5.47 -4.56
C ALA A 49 8.29 -5.33 -6.09
N VAL A 50 7.82 -4.17 -6.56
CA VAL A 50 7.68 -3.88 -7.99
C VAL A 50 9.04 -3.87 -8.68
N LEU A 51 10.04 -3.21 -8.09
CA LEU A 51 11.40 -3.19 -8.64
C LEU A 51 12.01 -4.60 -8.72
N SER A 52 11.85 -5.40 -7.65
CA SER A 52 12.35 -6.77 -7.63
C SER A 52 11.68 -7.65 -8.69
N LEU A 53 10.37 -7.51 -8.88
CA LEU A 53 9.64 -8.22 -9.93
C LEU A 53 10.10 -7.81 -11.34
N ALA A 54 10.33 -6.52 -11.56
CA ALA A 54 10.82 -6.01 -12.85
C ALA A 54 12.21 -6.57 -13.17
N VAL A 55 13.12 -6.58 -12.19
CA VAL A 55 14.46 -7.17 -12.35
C VAL A 55 14.35 -8.67 -12.64
N TRP A 56 13.56 -9.40 -11.85
CA TRP A 56 13.35 -10.83 -12.06
C TRP A 56 12.82 -11.13 -13.47
N ALA A 57 11.79 -10.39 -13.91
CA ALA A 57 11.20 -10.56 -15.23
C ALA A 57 12.21 -10.25 -16.35
N THR A 58 13.06 -9.24 -16.16
CA THR A 58 14.11 -8.88 -17.12
C THR A 58 15.16 -9.99 -17.25
N VAL A 59 15.62 -10.53 -16.12
CA VAL A 59 16.58 -11.65 -16.10
C VAL A 59 15.98 -12.89 -16.73
N TRP A 60 14.73 -13.22 -16.38
CA TRP A 60 14.00 -14.33 -16.97
C TRP A 60 13.90 -14.18 -18.49
N LEU A 61 13.53 -12.99 -18.96
CA LEU A 61 13.44 -12.71 -20.39
C LEU A 61 14.81 -12.86 -21.07
N ALA A 62 15.88 -12.35 -20.46
CA ALA A 62 17.23 -12.48 -21.01
C ALA A 62 17.65 -13.95 -21.15
N VAL A 63 17.34 -14.80 -20.17
CA VAL A 63 17.62 -16.25 -20.24
C VAL A 63 16.87 -16.92 -21.39
N GLN A 64 15.63 -16.51 -21.65
CA GLN A 64 14.82 -17.09 -22.74
C GLN A 64 15.24 -16.60 -24.14
N LEU A 65 16.00 -15.52 -24.23
CA LEU A 65 16.45 -14.91 -25.48
C LEU A 65 17.87 -15.34 -25.89
N ILE A 66 18.57 -16.10 -25.04
CA ILE A 66 19.88 -16.70 -25.30
C ILE A 66 19.67 -18.16 -25.68
#